data_AF-A0AAW4WV54-F1
#
_entry.id   AF-A0AAW4WV54-F1
#
_cell.length_a   1.000
_cell.length_b   1.000
_cell.length_c   1.000
_cell.angle_alpha   90.00
_cell.angle_beta   90.00
_cell.angle_gamma   90.00
#
_symmetry.space_group_name_H-M   'P 1'
#
loop_
_entity.id
_entity.type
_entity.pdbx_description
1 polymer ?
#
loop_
_entity_poly.entity_id
_entity_poly.type
_entity_poly.pdbx_seq_one_letter_code
_entity_poly.pdbx_strand_id
1 'polypeptide(L)'
;MMDIKLFYNNQQSIKLSYEIVESFRKQNFYIATSELTKLLGNLDTVAGYIFSQEDYKSLADELQLILPALLDAQDNCDYVLQADIIEGDLLPLLQKLQIAFQERDLVQVPDFFEQNMSSLKEYDFGLYKVSDE
;
A
#
# COMPACT_ATOMS: atom_id res chain seq x y z
N MET A 1 21.03 -4.24 -0.91
CA MET A 1 20.35 -2.96 -1.17
C MET A 1 18.93 -3.30 -1.54
N MET A 2 17.96 -2.81 -0.78
CA MET A 2 16.55 -3.08 -1.08
C MET A 2 16.20 -2.42 -2.40
N ASP A 3 15.49 -3.16 -3.27
CA ASP A 3 15.08 -2.61 -4.55
C ASP A 3 14.09 -1.48 -4.31
N ILE A 4 14.38 -0.26 -4.77
CA ILE A 4 13.48 0.89 -4.69
C ILE A 4 12.09 0.55 -5.26
N LYS A 5 12.05 -0.41 -6.18
CA LYS A 5 10.84 -1.01 -6.71
C LYS A 5 9.94 -1.62 -5.64
N LEU A 6 10.48 -2.28 -4.60
CA LEU A 6 9.69 -2.86 -3.51
C LEU A 6 8.92 -1.79 -2.73
N PHE A 7 9.59 -0.67 -2.43
CA PHE A 7 8.97 0.47 -1.78
C PHE A 7 7.81 1.03 -2.61
N TYR A 8 8.05 1.29 -3.90
CA TYR A 8 7.01 1.81 -4.78
C TYR A 8 5.89 0.80 -5.03
N ASN A 9 6.20 -0.49 -5.15
CA ASN A 9 5.19 -1.55 -5.28
C ASN A 9 4.28 -1.59 -4.06
N ASN A 10 4.83 -1.50 -2.85
CA ASN A 10 4.04 -1.48 -1.63
C ASN A 10 3.21 -0.20 -1.51
N GLN A 11 3.78 0.97 -1.87
CA GLN A 11 3.04 2.22 -1.92
C GLN A 11 1.86 2.17 -2.91
N GLN A 12 2.07 1.60 -4.11
CA GLN A 12 1.00 1.38 -5.08
C GLN A 12 -0.03 0.37 -4.55
N SER A 13 0.39 -0.65 -3.80
CA SER A 13 -0.51 -1.63 -3.19
C SER A 13 -1.46 -1.00 -2.16
N ILE A 14 -0.96 -0.06 -1.35
CA ILE A 14 -1.79 0.73 -0.42
C ILE A 14 -2.84 1.52 -1.21
N LYS A 15 -2.43 2.22 -2.26
CA LYS A 15 -3.35 3.00 -3.10
C LYS A 15 -4.43 2.11 -3.74
N LEU A 16 -4.01 1.01 -4.37
CA LEU A 16 -4.91 0.04 -4.99
C LEU A 16 -5.91 -0.53 -3.98
N SER A 17 -5.49 -0.77 -2.73
CA SER A 17 -6.38 -1.29 -1.69
C SER A 17 -7.58 -0.38 -1.46
N TYR A 18 -7.39 0.94 -1.42
CA TYR A 18 -8.49 1.91 -1.32
C TYR A 18 -9.40 1.88 -2.56
N GLU A 19 -8.82 1.87 -3.76
CA GLU A 19 -9.56 1.86 -5.05
C GLU A 19 -10.41 0.59 -5.21
N ILE A 20 -9.84 -0.57 -4.84
CA ILE A 20 -10.51 -1.87 -4.89
C ILE A 20 -11.67 -1.92 -3.90
N VAL A 21 -11.44 -1.52 -2.63
CA VAL A 21 -12.48 -1.51 -1.60
C VAL A 21 -13.62 -0.60 -2.04
N GLU A 22 -13.33 0.63 -2.44
CA GLU A 22 -14.35 1.56 -2.91
C GLU A 22 -15.14 0.99 -4.11
N SER A 23 -14.45 0.37 -5.07
CA SER A 23 -15.07 -0.26 -6.23
C SER A 23 -15.96 -1.44 -5.86
N PHE A 24 -15.53 -2.32 -4.95
CA PHE A 24 -16.37 -3.41 -4.45
C PHE A 24 -17.61 -2.89 -3.71
N ARG A 25 -17.47 -1.89 -2.84
CA ARG A 25 -18.62 -1.26 -2.13
C ARG A 25 -19.62 -0.62 -3.10
N LYS A 26 -19.14 -0.07 -4.22
CA LYS A 26 -19.97 0.48 -5.31
C LYS A 26 -20.47 -0.54 -6.32
N GLN A 27 -20.16 -1.82 -6.13
CA GLN A 27 -20.53 -2.92 -7.04
C GLN A 27 -19.89 -2.83 -8.44
N ASN A 28 -18.76 -2.13 -8.56
CA ASN A 28 -17.95 -2.06 -9.77
C ASN A 28 -17.01 -3.27 -9.88
N PHE A 29 -17.57 -4.48 -9.83
CA PHE A 29 -16.81 -5.73 -9.62
C PHE A 29 -15.74 -6.00 -10.68
N TYR A 30 -15.99 -5.69 -11.95
CA TYR A 30 -15.01 -5.87 -13.02
C TYR A 30 -13.77 -4.98 -12.82
N ILE A 31 -13.98 -3.71 -12.45
CA ILE A 31 -12.89 -2.75 -12.19
C ILE A 31 -12.09 -3.22 -10.97
N ALA A 32 -12.79 -3.52 -9.87
CA ALA A 32 -12.19 -4.00 -8.64
C ALA A 32 -11.35 -5.28 -8.85
N THR A 33 -11.86 -6.25 -9.62
CA THR A 33 -11.15 -7.51 -9.90
C THR A 33 -9.89 -7.28 -10.75
N SER A 34 -9.94 -6.36 -11.71
CA SER A 34 -8.79 -5.95 -12.52
C SER A 34 -7.70 -5.29 -11.66
N GLU A 35 -8.10 -4.41 -10.74
CA GLU A 35 -7.19 -3.77 -9.79
C GLU A 35 -6.64 -4.76 -8.76
N LEU A 36 -7.46 -5.71 -8.30
CA LEU A 36 -7.03 -6.79 -7.40
C LEU A 36 -5.95 -7.66 -8.04
N THR A 37 -6.03 -7.93 -9.34
CA THR A 37 -4.96 -8.64 -10.06
C THR A 37 -3.63 -7.89 -10.00
N LYS A 38 -3.66 -6.56 -10.13
CA LYS A 38 -2.45 -5.72 -10.01
C LYS A 38 -1.92 -5.73 -8.58
N LEU A 39 -2.81 -5.65 -7.58
CA LEU A 39 -2.46 -5.73 -6.16
C LEU A 39 -1.76 -7.05 -5.86
N LEU A 40 -2.32 -8.18 -6.30
CA LEU A 40 -1.71 -9.51 -6.11
C LEU A 40 -0.33 -9.62 -6.78
N GLY A 41 -0.15 -9.03 -7.96
CA GLY A 41 1.17 -8.98 -8.62
C GLY A 41 2.22 -8.18 -7.83
N ASN A 42 1.83 -7.06 -7.21
CA ASN A 42 2.73 -6.31 -6.32
C ASN A 42 3.05 -7.11 -5.05
N LEU A 43 2.03 -7.76 -4.47
CA LEU A 43 2.17 -8.58 -3.28
C LEU A 43 3.13 -9.74 -3.49
N ASP A 44 3.12 -10.40 -4.64
CA ASP A 44 4.07 -11.47 -4.95
C ASP A 44 5.53 -11.01 -4.81
N THR A 45 5.83 -9.80 -5.29
CA THR A 45 7.17 -9.20 -5.18
C THR A 45 7.51 -8.86 -3.72
N VAL A 46 6.58 -8.22 -2.99
CA VAL A 46 6.78 -7.81 -1.59
C VAL A 46 6.90 -9.01 -0.67
N ALA A 47 6.03 -10.02 -0.86
CA ALA A 47 6.04 -11.30 -0.17
C ALA A 47 7.39 -11.99 -0.32
N GLY A 48 7.87 -12.16 -1.56
CA GLY A 48 9.17 -12.78 -1.82
C GLY A 48 10.32 -12.12 -1.07
N TYR A 49 10.28 -10.80 -0.91
CA TYR A 49 11.27 -10.08 -0.10
C TYR A 49 11.10 -10.34 1.39
N ILE A 50 9.90 -10.14 1.97
CA ILE A 50 9.72 -10.24 3.42
C ILE A 50 9.87 -11.68 3.95
N PHE A 51 9.49 -12.69 3.16
CA PHE A 51 9.71 -14.09 3.52
C PHE A 51 11.21 -14.46 3.50
N SER A 52 12.05 -13.70 2.81
CA SER A 52 13.51 -13.96 2.74
C SER A 52 14.32 -13.34 3.87
N GLN A 53 13.71 -12.51 4.72
CA GLN A 53 14.39 -11.73 5.75
C GLN A 53 13.83 -12.06 7.13
N GLU A 54 14.67 -12.51 8.06
CA GLU A 54 14.23 -12.86 9.42
C GLU A 54 13.62 -11.66 10.16
N ASP A 55 14.09 -10.45 9.87
CA ASP A 55 13.62 -9.21 10.46
C ASP A 55 12.14 -8.89 10.16
N TYR A 56 11.58 -9.46 9.09
CA TYR A 56 10.17 -9.27 8.72
C TYR A 56 9.28 -10.45 9.08
N LYS A 57 9.78 -11.42 9.86
CA LYS A 57 9.05 -12.65 10.19
C LYS A 57 7.62 -12.40 10.71
N SER A 58 7.45 -11.45 11.63
CA SER A 58 6.11 -11.14 12.16
C SER A 58 5.14 -10.65 11.08
N LEU A 59 5.61 -9.83 10.13
CA LEU A 59 4.78 -9.32 9.04
C LEU A 59 4.52 -10.39 7.97
N ALA A 60 5.50 -11.28 7.77
CA ALA A 60 5.37 -12.44 6.89
C ALA A 60 4.33 -13.44 7.43
N ASP A 61 4.36 -13.71 8.74
CA ASP A 61 3.39 -14.57 9.42
C ASP A 61 1.96 -13.97 9.32
N GLU A 62 1.80 -12.64 9.50
CA GLU A 62 0.53 -11.94 9.26
C GLU A 62 0.05 -12.11 7.80
N LEU A 63 0.93 -11.88 6.82
CA LEU A 63 0.59 -12.01 5.39
C LEU A 63 0.13 -13.44 5.04
N GLN A 64 0.75 -14.44 5.65
CA GLN A 64 0.46 -15.85 5.43
C GLN A 64 -0.94 -16.26 5.94
N LEU A 65 -1.52 -15.51 6.88
CA LEU A 65 -2.90 -15.70 7.33
C LEU A 65 -3.91 -14.98 6.43
N ILE A 66 -3.56 -13.78 5.96
CA ILE A 66 -4.46 -12.91 5.19
C ILE A 66 -4.64 -13.42 3.75
N LEU A 67 -3.54 -13.78 3.07
CA LEU A 67 -3.58 -14.16 1.65
C LEU A 67 -4.53 -15.34 1.36
N PRO A 68 -4.49 -16.46 2.11
CA PRO A 68 -5.41 -17.56 1.86
C PRO A 68 -6.88 -17.18 2.00
N ALA A 69 -7.23 -16.36 3.00
CA ALA A 69 -8.60 -15.89 3.20
C ALA A 69 -9.07 -15.01 2.05
N LEU A 70 -8.19 -14.11 1.56
CA LEU A 70 -8.50 -13.26 0.41
C LEU A 70 -8.69 -14.07 -0.88
N LEU A 71 -7.84 -15.08 -1.12
CA LEU A 71 -7.94 -15.95 -2.29
C LEU A 71 -9.19 -16.83 -2.25
N ASP A 72 -9.55 -17.37 -1.08
CA ASP A 72 -10.79 -18.13 -0.92
C ASP A 72 -12.03 -17.24 -1.15
N ALA A 73 -12.04 -16.01 -0.64
CA ALA A 73 -13.09 -15.04 -0.94
C ALA A 73 -13.13 -14.66 -2.44
N GLN A 74 -11.99 -14.63 -3.12
CA GLN A 74 -11.90 -14.42 -4.57
C GLN A 74 -12.51 -15.58 -5.35
N ASP A 75 -12.12 -16.82 -5.03
CA ASP A 75 -12.60 -18.03 -5.70
C ASP A 75 -14.12 -18.20 -5.55
N ASN A 76 -14.67 -17.77 -4.41
CA ASN A 76 -16.10 -17.78 -4.13
C ASN A 76 -16.85 -16.55 -4.69
N CYS A 77 -16.17 -15.62 -5.37
CA CYS A 77 -16.72 -14.34 -5.82
C CYS A 77 -17.39 -13.52 -4.69
N ASP A 78 -16.93 -13.67 -3.45
CA ASP A 78 -17.45 -12.94 -2.29
C ASP A 78 -16.82 -11.55 -2.23
N TYR A 79 -17.34 -10.63 -3.05
CA TYR A 79 -16.79 -9.29 -3.19
C TYR A 79 -16.91 -8.43 -1.93
N VAL A 80 -17.90 -8.71 -1.07
CA VAL A 80 -18.07 -8.00 0.20
C VAL A 80 -16.98 -8.44 1.17
N LEU A 81 -16.77 -9.76 1.30
CA LEU A 81 -15.71 -10.30 2.13
C LEU A 81 -14.32 -9.92 1.62
N GLN A 82 -14.09 -9.90 0.30
CA GLN A 82 -12.84 -9.39 -0.28
C GLN A 82 -12.57 -7.95 0.15
N ALA A 83 -13.58 -7.06 0.11
CA ALA A 83 -13.42 -5.69 0.56
C ALA A 83 -13.12 -5.61 2.06
N ASP A 84 -13.81 -6.42 2.88
CA ASP A 84 -13.59 -6.47 4.34
C ASP A 84 -12.18 -6.94 4.69
N ILE A 85 -11.68 -8.00 4.04
CA ILE A 85 -10.31 -8.51 4.25
C ILE A 85 -9.26 -7.48 3.80
N ILE A 86 -9.48 -6.85 2.64
CA ILE A 86 -8.53 -5.84 2.11
C ILE A 86 -8.46 -4.63 3.05
N GLU A 87 -9.62 -4.10 3.47
CA GLU A 87 -9.71 -2.91 4.31
C GLU A 87 -9.27 -3.17 5.75
N GLY A 88 -9.71 -4.30 6.33
CA GLY A 88 -9.53 -4.64 7.73
C GLY A 88 -8.17 -5.25 8.06
N ASP A 89 -7.61 -6.06 7.15
CA ASP A 89 -6.41 -6.85 7.45
C ASP A 89 -5.23 -6.47 6.55
N LEU A 90 -5.42 -6.52 5.23
CA LEU A 90 -4.31 -6.35 4.27
C LEU A 90 -3.77 -4.91 4.26
N LEU A 91 -4.65 -3.91 4.21
CA LEU A 91 -4.26 -2.51 4.15
C LEU A 91 -3.41 -2.09 5.38
N PRO A 92 -3.81 -2.41 6.63
CA PRO A 92 -2.95 -2.19 7.80
C PRO A 92 -1.58 -2.86 7.70
N LEU A 93 -1.51 -4.10 7.21
CA LEU A 93 -0.25 -4.80 7.01
C LEU A 93 0.64 -4.07 6.00
N LEU A 94 0.09 -3.64 4.88
CA LEU A 94 0.83 -2.88 3.86
C LEU A 94 1.36 -1.55 4.40
N GLN A 95 0.61 -0.87 5.26
CA GLN A 95 1.04 0.34 5.93
C GLN A 95 2.21 0.07 6.91
N LYS A 96 2.13 -1.00 7.72
CA LYS A 96 3.26 -1.42 8.59
C LYS A 96 4.51 -1.70 7.76
N LEU A 97 4.37 -2.41 6.64
CA LEU A 97 5.46 -2.68 5.72
C LEU A 97 6.08 -1.40 5.15
N GLN A 98 5.24 -0.44 4.77
CA GLN A 98 5.71 0.84 4.24
C GLN A 98 6.56 1.60 5.26
N ILE A 99 6.11 1.66 6.52
CA ILE A 99 6.86 2.29 7.62
C ILE A 99 8.18 1.56 7.83
N ALA A 100 8.15 0.23 7.89
CA ALA A 100 9.35 -0.58 8.09
C ALA A 100 10.37 -0.44 6.94
N PHE A 101 9.91 -0.16 5.72
CA PHE A 101 10.77 0.15 4.58
C PHE A 101 11.37 1.57 4.66
N GLN A 102 10.65 2.53 5.26
CA GLN A 102 11.13 3.89 5.49
C GLN A 102 12.17 3.97 6.62
N GLU A 103 11.90 3.34 7.77
CA GLU A 103 12.72 3.46 8.99
C GLU A 103 14.15 2.93 8.84
N ARG A 104 14.38 2.03 7.89
CA ARG A 104 15.70 1.42 7.69
C ARG A 104 16.64 2.25 6.81
N ASP A 105 16.31 3.51 6.50
CA ASP A 105 17.05 4.38 5.57
C ASP A 105 17.33 3.70 4.21
N LEU A 106 16.49 2.72 3.84
CA LEU A 106 16.70 1.85 2.69
C LEU A 106 16.34 2.55 1.36
N VAL A 107 15.55 3.62 1.44
CA VAL A 107 15.15 4.45 0.31
C VAL A 107 15.32 5.91 0.73
N GLN A 108 16.19 6.66 0.05
CA GLN A 108 16.13 8.11 0.11
C GLN A 108 14.87 8.55 -0.64
N VAL A 109 13.78 8.72 0.10
CA VAL A 109 12.58 9.36 -0.44
C VAL A 109 12.97 10.80 -0.79
N PRO A 110 12.70 11.28 -2.01
CA PRO A 110 13.03 12.65 -2.36
C PRO A 110 12.35 13.60 -1.37
N ASP A 111 13.14 14.48 -0.77
CA ASP A 111 12.61 15.55 0.06
C ASP A 111 11.99 16.61 -0.87
N PHE A 112 10.67 16.72 -0.82
CA PHE A 112 9.92 17.70 -1.59
C PHE A 112 9.67 18.99 -0.80
N PHE A 113 10.17 19.13 0.43
CA PHE A 113 9.85 20.25 1.30
C PHE A 113 10.19 21.60 0.65
N GLU A 114 11.42 21.79 0.17
CA GLU A 114 11.83 23.06 -0.46
C GLU A 114 11.01 23.38 -1.71
N GLN A 115 10.71 22.35 -2.51
CA GLN A 115 9.94 22.50 -3.74
C GLN A 115 8.49 22.87 -3.45
N ASN A 116 7.88 22.21 -2.47
CA ASN A 116 6.53 22.48 -1.99
C ASN A 116 6.43 23.88 -1.37
N MET A 117 7.42 24.29 -0.56
CA MET A 117 7.46 25.64 0.02
C MET A 117 7.59 26.72 -1.05
N SER A 118 8.39 26.46 -2.08
CA SER A 118 8.50 27.35 -3.24
C SER A 118 7.17 27.47 -3.99
N SER A 119 6.49 26.35 -4.26
CA SER A 119 5.16 26.35 -4.89
C SER A 119 4.08 27.02 -4.02
N LEU A 120 4.07 26.78 -2.71
CA LEU A 120 3.15 27.44 -1.78
C LEU A 120 3.36 28.95 -1.79
N LYS A 121 4.62 29.42 -1.79
CA LYS A 121 4.94 30.85 -1.87
C LYS A 121 4.39 31.50 -3.14
N GLU A 122 4.40 30.79 -4.26
CA GLU A 122 3.92 31.29 -5.55
C GLU A 122 2.40 31.23 -5.69
N TYR A 123 1.75 30.16 -5.23
CA TYR A 123 0.36 29.87 -5.53
C TYR A 123 -0.61 30.05 -4.35
N ASP A 124 -0.15 29.96 -3.10
CA ASP A 124 -0.96 30.21 -1.91
C ASP A 124 -0.11 30.76 -0.75
N PHE A 125 0.13 32.07 -0.79
CA PHE A 125 0.93 32.77 0.21
C PHE A 125 0.34 32.69 1.63
N GLY A 126 -0.98 32.50 1.75
CA GLY A 126 -1.64 32.34 3.05
C GLY A 126 -1.23 31.03 3.72
N LEU A 127 -1.29 29.92 2.98
CA LEU A 127 -0.81 28.61 3.44
C LEU A 127 0.71 28.58 3.65
N TYR A 128 1.49 29.25 2.78
CA TYR A 128 2.94 29.39 2.94
C TYR A 128 3.28 30.00 4.32
N LYS A 129 2.61 31.10 4.69
CA LYS A 129 2.90 31.83 5.94
C LYS A 129 2.62 30.99 7.19
N VAL A 130 1.61 30.13 7.17
CA VAL A 130 1.27 29.22 8.28
C VAL A 130 2.22 28.02 8.36
N SER A 131 2.86 27.67 7.24
CA SER A 131 3.80 26.53 7.16
C SER A 131 5.24 26.91 7.49
N ASP A 132 5.55 28.21 7.61
CA ASP A 132 6.86 28.81 7.89
C ASP A 132 6.99 29.27 9.37
N GLU A 133 5.96 29.04 10.20
CA GLU A 133 5.89 29.32 11.65
C GLU A 133 6.03 28.03 12.48
#